data_AF-A0A4Q3ILV2-F1
#
_entry.id   AF-A0A4Q3ILV2-F1
#
_cell.length_a   1.000
_cell.length_b   1.000
_cell.length_c   1.000
_cell.angle_alpha   90.00
_cell.angle_beta   90.00
_cell.angle_gamma   90.00
#
_symmetry.space_group_name_H-M   'P 1'
#
loop_
_entity.id
_entity.type
_entity.pdbx_description
1 polymer ?
#
loop_
_entity_poly.entity_id
_entity_poly.type
_entity_poly.pdbx_seq_one_letter_code
_entity_poly.pdbx_strand_id
1 'polypeptide(L)'
;MTITSVKEMETNREAAPRAMGASGDMRALVLLVAVGLAAHALLAVLGLWRDFAWPAIGLSFILLVLIGERAGRIVPVRGRGTYERTLAFGFPALVLLTWQLAGDYGLLNTTWFPQPSRIAAGLWDLTVRYDRFSGTSLIGRPWLIP
;
A
#
# COMPACT_ATOMS: atom_id res chain seq x y z
N MET A 1 -38.09 31.96 24.46
CA MET A 1 -36.74 31.66 24.98
C MET A 1 -36.56 30.14 24.99
N THR A 2 -36.67 29.49 23.83
CA THR A 2 -36.89 28.02 23.73
C THR A 2 -36.25 27.39 22.49
N ILE A 3 -36.04 28.16 21.41
CA ILE A 3 -35.51 27.66 20.13
C ILE A 3 -34.00 27.36 20.22
N THR A 4 -33.25 28.10 21.04
CA THR A 4 -31.81 27.88 21.23
C THR A 4 -31.49 26.57 21.93
N SER A 5 -32.27 26.17 22.94
CA SER A 5 -32.03 24.94 23.72
C SER A 5 -32.34 23.65 22.93
N VAL A 6 -33.37 23.67 22.06
CA VAL A 6 -33.69 22.51 21.20
C VAL A 6 -32.58 22.28 20.18
N LYS A 7 -32.09 23.36 19.55
CA LYS A 7 -30.98 23.28 18.58
C LYS A 7 -29.69 22.79 19.24
N GLU A 8 -29.41 23.23 20.46
CA GLU A 8 -28.24 22.76 21.24
C GLU A 8 -28.35 21.27 21.62
N MET A 9 -29.54 20.80 22.01
CA MET A 9 -29.77 19.39 22.30
C MET A 9 -29.64 18.51 21.05
N GLU A 10 -30.17 18.92 19.91
CA GLU A 10 -30.03 18.16 18.65
C GLU A 10 -28.57 18.12 18.18
N THR A 11 -27.85 19.24 18.27
CA THR A 11 -26.43 19.29 17.88
C THR A 11 -25.56 18.41 18.79
N ASN A 12 -25.84 18.40 20.10
CA ASN A 12 -25.11 17.55 21.06
C ASN A 12 -25.45 16.06 20.91
N ARG A 13 -26.70 15.75 20.55
CA ARG A 13 -27.18 14.38 20.29
C ARG A 13 -26.70 13.83 18.95
N GLU A 14 -26.39 14.67 17.96
CA GLU A 14 -25.71 14.27 16.72
C GLU A 14 -24.19 14.15 16.86
N ALA A 15 -23.57 14.95 17.73
CA ALA A 15 -22.12 14.92 17.97
C ALA A 15 -21.66 13.68 18.75
N ALA A 16 -22.41 13.27 19.78
CA ALA A 16 -22.09 12.11 20.63
C ALA A 16 -21.98 10.76 19.88
N PRO A 17 -22.91 10.36 18.99
CA PRO A 17 -22.85 9.07 18.28
C PRO A 17 -21.72 9.02 17.24
N ARG A 18 -21.39 10.15 16.58
CA ARG A 18 -20.29 10.21 15.61
C ARG A 18 -18.92 10.06 16.27
N ALA A 19 -18.70 10.69 17.42
CA ALA A 19 -17.44 10.60 18.16
C ALA A 19 -17.19 9.17 18.70
N MET A 20 -18.24 8.48 19.14
CA MET A 20 -18.13 7.13 19.70
C MET A 20 -17.74 6.09 18.63
N GLY A 21 -18.27 6.22 17.39
CA GLY A 21 -17.90 5.37 16.24
C GLY A 21 -16.45 5.55 15.78
N ALA A 22 -15.93 6.78 15.77
CA ALA A 22 -14.57 7.08 15.35
C ALA A 22 -13.50 6.43 16.25
N SER A 23 -13.74 6.35 17.57
CA SER A 23 -12.78 5.72 18.49
C SER A 23 -12.71 4.19 18.33
N GLY A 24 -13.85 3.55 18.04
CA GLY A 24 -13.92 2.12 17.76
C GLY A 24 -13.21 1.77 16.45
N ASP A 25 -13.37 2.62 15.44
CA ASP A 25 -12.73 2.42 14.14
C ASP A 25 -11.21 2.54 14.20
N MET A 26 -10.69 3.52 14.95
CA MET A 26 -9.25 3.66 15.18
C MET A 26 -8.66 2.45 15.92
N ARG A 27 -9.32 1.97 16.99
CA ARG A 27 -8.85 0.78 17.73
C ARG A 27 -8.78 -0.45 16.83
N ALA A 28 -9.80 -0.69 16.02
CA ALA A 28 -9.80 -1.81 15.10
C ALA A 28 -8.71 -1.68 14.02
N LEU A 29 -8.44 -0.47 13.52
CA LEU A 29 -7.34 -0.24 12.59
C LEU A 29 -5.99 -0.61 13.23
N VAL A 30 -5.74 -0.13 14.45
CA VAL A 30 -4.53 -0.48 15.21
C VAL A 30 -4.42 -1.99 15.43
N LEU A 31 -5.53 -2.66 15.76
CA LEU A 31 -5.55 -4.12 15.94
C LEU A 31 -5.24 -4.86 14.63
N LEU A 32 -5.80 -4.44 13.50
CA LEU A 32 -5.50 -5.07 12.20
C LEU A 32 -4.02 -4.96 11.84
N VAL A 33 -3.42 -3.78 12.04
CA VAL A 33 -1.99 -3.56 11.83
C VAL A 33 -1.17 -4.43 12.80
N ALA A 34 -1.53 -4.44 14.09
CA ALA A 34 -0.82 -5.21 15.10
C ALA A 34 -0.86 -6.72 14.82
N VAL A 35 -2.01 -7.25 14.39
CA VAL A 35 -2.17 -8.67 14.02
C VAL A 35 -1.28 -9.03 12.83
N GLY A 36 -1.24 -8.19 11.78
CA GLY A 36 -0.38 -8.44 10.63
C GLY A 36 1.11 -8.46 11.00
N LEU A 37 1.55 -7.48 11.78
CA LEU A 37 2.93 -7.41 12.27
C LEU A 37 3.27 -8.59 13.18
N ALA A 38 2.38 -8.95 14.11
CA ALA A 38 2.57 -10.09 15.00
C ALA A 38 2.65 -11.42 14.24
N ALA A 39 1.83 -11.62 13.20
CA ALA A 39 1.87 -12.81 12.36
C ALA A 39 3.23 -12.97 11.68
N HIS A 40 3.75 -11.90 11.06
CA HIS A 40 5.07 -11.93 10.43
C HIS A 40 6.22 -12.10 11.44
N ALA A 41 6.14 -11.42 12.59
CA ALA A 41 7.14 -11.55 13.65
C ALA A 41 7.17 -12.97 14.21
N LEU A 42 6.02 -13.59 14.45
CA LEU A 42 5.92 -14.96 14.93
C LEU A 42 6.51 -15.95 13.91
N LEU A 43 6.17 -15.81 12.63
CA LEU A 43 6.74 -16.64 11.57
C LEU A 43 8.27 -16.48 11.47
N ALA A 44 8.79 -15.25 11.66
CA ALA A 44 10.22 -14.98 11.65
C ALA A 44 10.93 -15.62 12.86
N VAL A 45 10.38 -15.47 14.07
CA VAL A 45 10.94 -16.04 15.31
C VAL A 45 10.94 -17.57 15.28
N LEU A 46 9.90 -18.17 14.72
CA LEU A 46 9.81 -19.63 14.57
C LEU A 46 10.64 -20.18 13.41
N GLY A 47 11.26 -19.32 12.59
CA GLY A 47 12.03 -19.73 11.40
C GLY A 47 11.16 -20.23 10.23
N LEU A 48 9.83 -20.15 10.35
CA LEU A 48 8.85 -20.66 9.38
C LEU A 48 8.50 -19.65 8.28
N TRP A 49 9.11 -18.46 8.30
CA TRP A 49 8.72 -17.36 7.42
C TRP A 49 8.81 -17.71 5.94
N ARG A 50 9.87 -18.43 5.53
CA ARG A 50 10.07 -18.76 4.11
C ARG A 50 9.06 -19.80 3.62
N ASP A 51 8.81 -20.83 4.42
CA ASP A 51 7.87 -21.91 4.10
C ASP A 51 6.43 -21.39 4.01
N PHE A 52 6.08 -20.43 4.86
CA PHE A 52 4.75 -19.81 4.92
C PHE A 52 4.68 -18.43 4.24
N ALA A 53 5.69 -18.05 3.44
CA ALA A 53 5.75 -16.72 2.85
C ALA A 53 4.54 -16.43 1.96
N TRP A 54 4.12 -17.39 1.12
CA TRP A 54 2.98 -17.21 0.23
C TRP A 54 1.64 -17.00 0.96
N PRO A 55 1.26 -17.85 1.94
CA PRO A 55 0.12 -17.57 2.81
C PRO A 55 0.24 -16.23 3.55
N ALA A 56 1.43 -15.88 4.06
CA ALA A 56 1.65 -14.65 4.80
C ALA A 56 1.47 -13.40 3.92
N ILE A 57 1.92 -13.44 2.67
CA ILE A 57 1.68 -12.39 1.67
C ILE A 57 0.18 -12.27 1.38
N GLY A 58 -0.52 -13.40 1.18
CA GLY A 58 -1.97 -13.41 0.96
C GLY A 58 -2.75 -12.81 2.14
N LEU A 59 -2.38 -13.19 3.37
CA LEU A 59 -2.95 -12.63 4.59
C LEU A 59 -2.70 -11.11 4.67
N SER A 60 -1.48 -10.67 4.37
CA SER A 60 -1.13 -9.25 4.34
C SER A 60 -1.94 -8.46 3.33
N PHE A 61 -2.23 -9.02 2.16
CA PHE A 61 -3.11 -8.39 1.18
C PHE A 61 -4.54 -8.21 1.71
N ILE A 62 -5.10 -9.24 2.33
CA ILE A 62 -6.44 -9.16 2.95
C ILE A 62 -6.45 -8.08 4.03
N LEU A 63 -5.46 -8.10 4.93
CA LEU A 63 -5.33 -7.10 5.99
C LEU A 63 -5.18 -5.69 5.43
N LEU A 64 -4.40 -5.50 4.36
CA LEU A 64 -4.23 -4.22 3.69
C LEU A 64 -5.57 -3.69 3.15
N VAL A 65 -6.37 -4.53 2.51
CA VAL A 65 -7.70 -4.16 2.01
C VAL A 65 -8.63 -3.76 3.16
N LEU A 66 -8.66 -4.55 4.24
CA LEU A 66 -9.48 -4.25 5.42
C LEU A 66 -9.05 -2.95 6.11
N ILE A 67 -7.74 -2.71 6.22
CA ILE A 67 -7.17 -1.46 6.75
C ILE A 67 -7.59 -0.29 5.86
N GLY A 68 -7.46 -0.43 4.53
CA GLY A 68 -7.89 0.60 3.59
C GLY A 68 -9.38 0.92 3.74
N GLU A 69 -10.25 -0.08 3.63
CA GLU A 69 -11.70 0.10 3.76
C GLU A 69 -12.08 0.80 5.07
N ARG A 70 -11.47 0.39 6.19
CA ARG A 70 -11.74 0.98 7.50
C ARG A 70 -11.15 2.37 7.65
N ALA A 71 -9.93 2.62 7.16
CA ALA A 71 -9.32 3.95 7.16
C ALA A 71 -10.18 4.94 6.37
N GLY A 72 -10.75 4.54 5.24
CA GLY A 72 -11.65 5.36 4.43
C GLY A 72 -12.91 5.85 5.17
N ARG A 73 -13.36 5.14 6.21
CA ARG A 73 -14.51 5.57 7.05
C ARG A 73 -14.14 6.66 8.06
N ILE A 74 -12.86 6.71 8.46
CA ILE A 74 -12.35 7.65 9.45
C ILE A 74 -11.94 8.98 8.79
N VAL A 75 -11.51 8.92 7.52
CA VAL A 75 -10.99 10.10 6.81
C VAL A 75 -12.10 11.16 6.61
N PRO A 76 -11.92 12.39 7.11
CA PRO A 76 -12.88 13.47 6.89
C PRO A 76 -12.91 13.86 5.41
N VAL A 77 -14.05 14.40 4.95
CA VAL A 77 -14.27 14.77 3.53
C VAL A 77 -13.15 15.64 2.95
N ARG A 78 -12.59 16.57 3.73
CA ARG A 78 -11.46 17.42 3.33
C ARG A 78 -10.16 16.66 3.04
N GLY A 79 -9.94 15.51 3.70
CA GLY A 79 -8.75 14.67 3.54
C GLY A 79 -8.90 13.56 2.51
N ARG A 80 -10.09 13.42 1.90
CA ARG A 80 -10.41 12.31 1.01
C ARG A 80 -9.52 12.25 -0.23
N GLY A 81 -9.20 13.40 -0.84
CA GLY A 81 -8.32 13.44 -2.00
C GLY A 81 -6.90 12.94 -1.71
N THR A 82 -6.33 13.27 -0.54
CA THR A 82 -5.02 12.75 -0.11
C THR A 82 -5.08 11.26 0.16
N TYR A 83 -6.16 10.78 0.79
CA TYR A 83 -6.37 9.35 1.03
C TYR A 83 -6.45 8.55 -0.27
N GLU A 84 -7.28 8.98 -1.22
CA GLU A 84 -7.43 8.34 -2.53
C GLU A 84 -6.12 8.34 -3.32
N ARG A 85 -5.37 9.46 -3.28
CA ARG A 85 -4.04 9.53 -3.89
C ARG A 85 -3.05 8.58 -3.21
N THR A 86 -3.07 8.50 -1.88
CA THR A 86 -2.22 7.57 -1.13
C THR A 86 -2.53 6.13 -1.48
N LEU A 87 -3.80 5.77 -1.70
CA LEU A 87 -4.16 4.44 -2.19
C LEU A 87 -3.72 4.21 -3.64
N ALA A 88 -3.97 5.18 -4.52
CA ALA A 88 -3.66 5.08 -5.94
C ALA A 88 -2.16 4.88 -6.20
N PHE A 89 -1.29 5.53 -5.42
CA PHE A 89 0.16 5.34 -5.52
C PHE A 89 0.69 4.27 -4.56
N GLY A 90 0.12 4.18 -3.37
CA GLY A 90 0.58 3.27 -2.31
C GLY A 90 0.35 1.81 -2.65
N PHE A 91 -0.80 1.47 -3.24
CA PHE A 91 -1.08 0.07 -3.60
C PHE A 91 -0.11 -0.46 -4.67
N PRO A 92 0.09 0.20 -5.83
CA PRO A 92 1.13 -0.21 -6.78
C PRO A 92 2.53 -0.22 -6.18
N ALA A 93 2.88 0.77 -5.35
CA ALA A 93 4.19 0.81 -4.69
C ALA A 93 4.41 -0.39 -3.76
N LEU A 94 3.38 -0.80 -2.99
CA LEU A 94 3.44 -1.98 -2.12
C LEU A 94 3.56 -3.28 -2.93
N VAL A 95 2.90 -3.36 -4.09
CA VAL A 95 3.06 -4.51 -5.00
C VAL A 95 4.50 -4.59 -5.51
N LEU A 96 5.06 -3.47 -5.96
CA LEU A 96 6.47 -3.42 -6.41
C LEU A 96 7.43 -3.75 -5.28
N LEU A 97 7.19 -3.26 -4.06
CA LEU A 97 8.00 -3.59 -2.90
C LEU A 97 7.92 -5.09 -2.57
N THR A 98 6.72 -5.66 -2.59
CA THR A 98 6.51 -7.10 -2.36
C THR A 98 7.25 -7.93 -3.41
N TRP A 99 7.17 -7.53 -4.68
CA TRP A 99 7.89 -8.20 -5.78
C TRP A 99 9.41 -8.08 -5.60
N GLN A 100 9.93 -6.89 -5.28
CA GLN A 100 11.35 -6.69 -4.98
C GLN A 100 11.82 -7.65 -3.88
N LEU A 101 11.12 -7.66 -2.74
CA LEU A 101 11.46 -8.52 -1.61
C LEU A 101 11.33 -10.00 -1.94
N ALA A 102 10.30 -10.40 -2.69
CA ALA A 102 10.13 -11.79 -3.11
C ALA A 102 11.28 -12.28 -3.99
N GLY A 103 11.86 -11.40 -4.83
CA GLY A 103 13.10 -11.68 -5.55
C GLY A 103 14.31 -11.78 -4.61
N ASP A 104 14.47 -10.82 -3.69
CA ASP A 104 15.61 -10.76 -2.76
C ASP A 104 15.67 -11.98 -1.81
N TYR A 105 14.51 -12.47 -1.36
CA TYR A 105 14.41 -13.66 -0.51
C TYR A 105 14.36 -14.99 -1.29
N GLY A 106 14.47 -14.95 -2.62
CA GLY A 106 14.41 -16.14 -3.47
C GLY A 106 13.08 -16.90 -3.36
N LEU A 107 11.97 -16.18 -3.21
CA LEU A 107 10.61 -16.71 -3.31
C LEU A 107 10.15 -16.81 -4.77
N LEU A 108 10.73 -15.98 -5.64
CA LEU A 108 10.50 -15.97 -7.08
C LEU A 108 11.75 -16.40 -7.84
N ASN A 109 11.55 -17.02 -9.00
CA ASN A 109 12.65 -17.26 -9.93
C ASN A 109 13.03 -15.94 -10.61
N THR A 110 14.16 -15.36 -10.19
CA THR A 110 14.63 -14.05 -10.67
C THR A 110 15.06 -14.03 -12.13
N THR A 111 15.22 -15.19 -12.77
CA THR A 111 15.49 -15.30 -14.21
C THR A 111 14.24 -14.94 -15.03
N TRP A 112 13.06 -15.39 -14.57
CA TRP A 112 11.78 -15.11 -15.25
C TRP A 112 11.10 -13.85 -14.72
N PHE A 113 11.27 -13.57 -13.43
CA PHE A 113 10.69 -12.41 -12.74
C PHE A 113 11.78 -11.60 -12.05
N PRO A 114 12.58 -10.82 -12.81
CA PRO A 114 13.65 -10.01 -12.25
C PRO A 114 13.08 -8.95 -11.29
N GLN A 115 13.88 -8.52 -10.33
CA GLN A 115 13.46 -7.49 -9.37
C GLN A 115 13.13 -6.16 -10.09
N PRO A 116 12.10 -5.42 -9.64
CA PRO A 116 11.73 -4.14 -10.25
C PRO A 116 12.89 -3.14 -10.35
N SER A 117 13.77 -3.08 -9.35
CA SER A 117 14.96 -2.22 -9.37
C SER A 117 15.91 -2.56 -10.53
N ARG A 118 16.07 -3.84 -10.87
CA ARG A 118 16.88 -4.29 -12.01
C ARG A 118 16.24 -3.93 -13.35
N ILE A 119 14.91 -4.06 -13.44
CA ILE A 119 14.16 -3.63 -14.62
C ILE A 119 14.36 -2.12 -14.83
N ALA A 120 14.19 -1.31 -13.78
CA ALA A 120 14.40 0.13 -13.84
C ALA A 120 15.83 0.49 -14.26
N ALA A 121 16.85 -0.18 -13.71
CA ALA A 121 18.24 0.01 -14.09
C ALA A 121 18.48 -0.36 -15.58
N GLY A 122 17.91 -1.46 -16.07
CA GLY A 122 18.01 -1.86 -17.46
C GLY A 122 17.31 -0.88 -18.42
N LEU A 123 16.11 -0.41 -18.07
CA LEU A 123 15.39 0.61 -18.82
C LEU A 123 16.17 1.93 -18.88
N TRP A 124 16.77 2.34 -17.76
CA TRP A 124 17.64 3.51 -17.73
C TRP A 124 18.84 3.34 -18.66
N ASP A 125 19.54 2.21 -18.57
CA ASP A 125 20.72 1.92 -19.40
C ASP A 125 20.38 2.00 -20.90
N LEU A 126 19.26 1.40 -21.32
CA LEU A 126 18.76 1.49 -22.70
C LEU A 126 18.37 2.92 -23.11
N THR A 127 17.90 3.72 -22.16
CA THR A 127 17.46 5.10 -22.43
C THR A 127 18.64 6.03 -22.65
N VAL A 128 19.69 5.92 -21.83
CA VAL A 128 20.80 6.88 -21.82
C VAL A 128 22.02 6.42 -22.59
N ARG A 129 22.27 5.11 -22.73
CA ARG A 129 23.45 4.65 -23.45
C ARG A 129 23.26 4.73 -24.95
N TYR A 130 24.29 5.26 -25.59
CA TYR A 130 24.42 5.28 -27.04
C TYR A 130 24.64 3.86 -27.53
N ASP A 131 23.73 3.34 -28.34
CA ASP A 131 23.90 2.06 -28.98
C ASP A 131 24.77 2.20 -30.24
N ARG A 132 25.87 1.44 -30.28
CA ARG A 132 26.83 1.42 -31.40
C ARG A 132 26.22 0.93 -32.71
N PHE A 133 25.15 0.14 -32.65
CA PHE A 133 24.51 -0.43 -33.85
C PHE A 133 23.49 0.54 -34.47
N SER A 134 22.71 1.25 -33.64
CA SER A 134 21.74 2.25 -34.11
C SER A 134 22.32 3.66 -34.26
N GLY A 135 23.48 3.93 -33.65
CA GLY A 135 24.16 5.23 -33.72
C GLY A 135 23.46 6.33 -32.90
N THR A 136 22.70 5.95 -31.86
CA THR A 136 21.91 6.87 -31.03
C THR A 136 21.40 6.13 -29.79
N SER A 137 20.93 6.85 -28.76
CA SER A 137 20.17 6.26 -27.64
C SER A 137 18.66 6.35 -27.89
N LEU A 138 17.82 5.73 -27.05
CA LEU A 138 16.36 5.87 -27.15
C LEU A 138 15.89 7.32 -26.92
N ILE A 139 16.64 8.14 -26.19
CA ILE A 139 16.36 9.60 -26.10
C ILE A 139 16.45 10.26 -27.48
N GLY A 140 17.40 9.83 -28.32
CA GLY A 140 17.56 10.36 -29.68
C GLY A 140 16.53 9.81 -30.67
N ARG A 141 15.88 8.68 -30.36
CA ARG A 141 14.86 8.03 -31.21
C ARG A 141 13.76 7.36 -30.36
N PRO A 142 12.85 8.13 -29.75
CA PRO A 142 11.83 7.59 -28.84
C PRO A 142 10.82 6.64 -29.53
N TRP A 143 10.73 6.66 -30.87
CA TRP A 143 9.87 5.77 -31.66
C TRP A 143 10.43 4.37 -31.91
N LEU A 144 11.61 4.03 -31.36
CA LEU A 144 12.18 2.67 -31.39
C LEU A 144 11.76 1.82 -30.18
N ILE A 145 10.90 2.35 -29.30
CA ILE A 145 10.22 1.55 -28.28
C ILE A 145 9.16 0.71 -29.04
N PRO A 146 9.29 -0.63 -29.11
CA PRO A 146 8.34 -1.48 -29.83
C PRO A 146 6.93 -1.45 -29.21
#